data_AF-A0A920TIS0-F1
#
_entry.id   AF-A0A920TIS0-F1
#
_cell.length_a   1.000
_cell.length_b   1.000
_cell.length_c   1.000
_cell.angle_alpha   90.00
_cell.angle_beta   90.00
_cell.angle_gamma   90.00
#
_symmetry.space_group_name_H-M   'P 1'
#
loop_
_entity.id
_entity.type
_entity.pdbx_description
1 polymer ?
#
loop_
_entity_poly.entity_id
_entity_poly.type
_entity_poly.pdbx_seq_one_letter_code
_entity_poly.pdbx_strand_id
1 'polypeptide(L)' 'MDFEDLVEKKSMLGSAGVIVKDETGNMVQACPNIARFYAHESCGPKYPCREGTMVWGKC' A
#
# COMPACT_ATOMS: atom_id res chain seq x y z
N MET A 1 13.53 6.39 -14.34
CA MET A 1 12.41 5.89 -13.51
C MET A 1 11.52 5.23 -14.53
N ASP A 2 11.81 3.97 -14.78
CA ASP A 2 11.29 3.23 -15.92
C ASP A 2 10.62 1.98 -15.38
N PHE A 3 9.64 1.45 -16.11
CA PHE A 3 8.80 0.37 -15.61
C PHE A 3 9.63 -0.89 -15.33
N GLU A 4 10.54 -1.22 -16.24
CA GLU A 4 11.41 -2.39 -16.20
C GLU A 4 12.39 -2.31 -15.03
N ASP A 5 13.07 -1.17 -14.89
CA ASP A 5 14.04 -0.92 -13.82
C ASP A 5 13.44 -1.05 -12.42
N LEU A 6 12.19 -0.62 -12.24
CA LEU A 6 11.50 -0.69 -10.95
C LEU A 6 11.00 -2.09 -10.63
N VAL A 7 10.57 -2.84 -11.65
CA VAL A 7 10.21 -4.26 -11.50
C VAL A 7 11.41 -5.10 -11.08
N GLU A 8 12.59 -4.89 -11.67
CA GLU A 8 13.84 -5.55 -11.28
C GLU A 8 14.16 -5.31 -9.79
N LYS A 9 13.85 -4.11 -9.29
CA LYS A 9 14.02 -3.71 -7.89
C LYS A 9 12.86 -4.15 -6.97
N LYS A 10 11.96 -5.02 -7.44
CA LYS A 10 10.77 -5.50 -6.69
C LYS A 10 9.82 -4.38 -6.27
N SER A 11 9.76 -3.33 -7.06
CA SER A 11 8.84 -2.20 -6.90
C SER A 11 7.94 -2.08 -8.14
N MET A 12 7.06 -1.09 -8.14
CA MET A 12 6.14 -0.80 -9.24
C MET A 12 6.00 0.71 -9.42
N LEU A 13 6.04 1.17 -10.67
CA LEU A 13 5.82 2.60 -11.01
C LEU A 13 4.34 3.00 -10.90
N GLY A 14 3.43 2.11 -11.29
CA GLY A 14 1.98 2.36 -11.24
C GLY A 14 1.58 3.60 -12.04
N SER A 15 0.85 4.51 -11.42
CA SER A 15 0.42 5.81 -11.98
C SER A 15 1.53 6.88 -12.03
N ALA A 16 2.78 6.49 -11.76
CA ALA A 16 3.92 7.41 -11.59
C ALA A 16 3.74 8.43 -10.44
N GLY A 17 2.84 8.17 -9.49
CA GLY A 17 2.69 8.96 -8.27
C GLY A 17 3.80 8.64 -7.26
N VAL A 18 4.56 9.66 -6.85
CA VAL A 18 5.66 9.51 -5.89
C VAL A 18 5.29 10.20 -4.58
N ILE A 19 5.29 9.44 -3.48
CA ILE A 19 5.08 9.97 -2.12
C ILE A 19 6.42 9.98 -1.41
N VAL A 20 6.87 11.17 -0.98
CA VAL A 20 8.14 11.34 -0.27
C VAL A 20 7.86 11.49 1.23
N LYS A 21 8.60 10.74 2.04
CA LYS A 21 8.64 10.85 3.51
C LYS A 21 10.02 11.36 3.91
N ASP A 22 10.05 12.30 4.84
CA ASP A 22 11.26 12.75 5.51
C ASP A 22 11.62 11.81 6.67
N GLU A 23 12.71 12.11 7.39
CA GLU A 23 13.18 11.34 8.53
C GLU A 23 12.26 11.38 9.75
N THR A 24 11.34 12.34 9.83
CA THR A 24 10.31 12.40 10.88
C THR A 24 9.14 11.45 10.61
N GLY A 25 9.07 10.89 9.40
CA GLY A 25 8.03 9.98 8.96
C GLY A 25 8.08 8.58 9.59
N ASN A 26 7.02 8.19 10.30
CA ASN A 26 6.90 6.83 10.85
C ASN A 26 6.39 5.83 9.81
N MET A 27 7.27 4.95 9.32
CA MET A 27 6.91 3.89 8.35
C MET A 27 5.99 2.82 8.93
N VAL A 28 6.09 2.52 10.23
CA VAL A 28 5.20 1.57 10.93
C VAL A 28 3.76 2.08 10.95
N GLN A 29 3.56 3.39 10.99
CA GLN A 29 2.23 4.01 10.88
C GLN A 29 1.77 4.20 9.43
N ALA A 30 2.69 4.35 8.48
CA ALA A 30 2.36 4.49 7.06
C ALA A 30 1.71 3.23 6.49
N CYS A 31 2.24 2.04 6.81
CA CYS A 31 1.70 0.75 6.37
C CYS A 31 0.20 0.54 6.72
N PRO A 32 -0.23 0.65 7.98
CA PRO A 32 -1.64 0.47 8.34
C PRO A 32 -2.53 1.58 7.77
N ASN A 33 -2.02 2.80 7.56
CA ASN A 33 -2.78 3.86 6.90
C ASN A 33 -3.15 3.47 5.45
N ILE A 34 -2.18 2.94 4.68
CA ILE A 34 -2.43 2.46 3.32
C ILE A 34 -3.34 1.21 3.34
N ALA A 35 -3.13 0.29 4.28
CA ALA A 35 -3.97 -0.91 4.40
C ALA A 35 -5.44 -0.56 4.72
N ARG A 36 -5.69 0.46 5.55
CA ARG A 36 -7.04 0.98 5.83
C ARG A 36 -7.72 1.53 4.58
N PHE A 37 -6.99 2.26 3.72
CA PHE A 37 -7.51 2.71 2.44
C PHE A 37 -7.94 1.53 1.55
N TYR A 38 -7.09 0.51 1.42
CA TYR A 38 -7.45 -0.69 0.65
C TYR A 38 -8.61 -1.48 1.25
N ALA A 39 -8.79 -1.47 2.57
CA ALA A 39 -9.95 -2.07 3.23
C ALA A 39 -11.23 -1.28 2.93
N HIS A 40 -11.18 0.05 2.98
CA HIS A 40 -12.31 0.93 2.70
C HIS A 40 -12.78 0.83 1.24
N GLU A 41 -11.82 0.78 0.30
CA GLU A 41 -12.10 0.71 -1.14
C GLU A 41 -12.19 -0.73 -1.68
N SER A 42 -12.14 -1.74 -0.81
CA SER A 42 -12.22 -3.13 -1.26
C SER A 42 -13.59 -3.41 -1.86
N CYS A 43 -13.61 -3.94 -3.10
CA CYS A 43 -14.87 -4.32 -3.75
C CYS A 43 -15.59 -5.49 -3.06
N GLY A 44 -14.86 -6.33 -2.31
CA GLY A 44 -15.43 -7.36 -1.44
C GLY A 44 -15.46 -8.83 -1.92
N PRO A 45 -15.42 -9.23 -3.21
CA PRO A 45 -15.59 -10.65 -3.59
C PRO A 45 -14.46 -11.58 -3.16
N LYS A 46 -13.22 -11.08 -3.12
CA LYS A 46 -12.04 -11.92 -2.84
C LYS A 46 -11.76 -11.94 -1.34
N TYR A 47 -12.04 -13.08 -0.69
CA TYR A 47 -11.81 -13.30 0.74
C TYR A 47 -10.42 -12.84 1.23
N PRO A 48 -9.30 -13.17 0.55
CA PRO A 48 -7.98 -12.72 1.01
C PRO A 48 -7.83 -11.18 1.05
N CYS A 49 -8.47 -10.47 0.11
CA CYS A 49 -8.43 -9.02 0.04
C CYS A 49 -9.40 -8.39 1.04
N ARG A 50 -10.65 -8.88 1.11
CA ARG A 50 -11.69 -8.34 2.00
C ARG A 50 -11.33 -8.54 3.46
N GLU A 51 -10.95 -9.76 3.86
CA GLU A 51 -10.70 -10.08 5.27
C GLU A 51 -9.26 -9.79 5.67
N GLY A 52 -8.29 -10.02 4.77
CA GLY A 52 -6.88 -9.78 5.06
C GLY A 52 -6.53 -8.31 5.27
N THR A 53 -7.20 -7.38 4.58
CA THR A 53 -6.97 -5.93 4.76
C THR A 53 -7.61 -5.40 6.04
N MET A 54 -8.69 -6.03 6.53
CA MET A 54 -9.36 -5.62 7.78
C MET A 54 -8.55 -5.92 9.05
N VAL A 55 -7.61 -6.87 9.01
CA VAL A 55 -6.80 -7.24 10.19
C VAL A 55 -5.92 -6.08 10.64
N TRP A 56 -5.38 -5.29 9.70
CA TRP A 56 -4.47 -4.17 9.98
C TRP A 56 -5.21 -2.86 10.29
N GLY A 57 -6.49 -2.75 9.92
CA GLY A 57 -7.30 -1.54 10.12
C GLY A 57 -7.93 -1.38 11.50
N LYS A 58 -7.89 -2.41 12.35
CA LYS A 58 -8.53 -2.45 13.68
C LYS A 58 -7.63 -2.04 14.85
N CYS A 59 -6.35 -1.74 14.61
CA CYS A 59 -5.45 -1.17 15.61
C CYS A 59 -5.59 0.36 15.61
#